data_AF-A0A0M8Y784-F1
#
_entry.id   AF-A0A0M8Y784-F1
#
_cell.length_a   1.000
_cell.length_b   1.000
_cell.length_c   1.000
_cell.angle_alpha   90.00
_cell.angle_beta   90.00
_cell.angle_gamma   90.00
#
_symmetry.space_group_name_H-M   'P 1'
#
loop_
_entity.id
_entity.type
_entity.pdbx_description
1 polymer ?
#
loop_
_entity_poly.entity_id
_entity_poly.type
_entity_poly.pdbx_seq_one_letter_code
_entity_poly.pdbx_strand_id
1 'polypeptide(L)'
;MADSITDADREAVRTLHAEGKSRNAIARETGRAAATVSKIAADLGLAFSGGARVAAATEARRADAAARREQLADDALDGALAQVERVGVADSARDARDYATAARALTEVHAKVAELARTSGTGSTGGSMLDRLADALLGPTGDDADGG
;
A
#
# COMPACT_ATOMS: atom_id res chain seq x y z
N MET A 1 -9.03 -11.74 30.12
CA MET A 1 -10.47 -12.05 30.23
C MET A 1 -11.20 -11.14 29.26
N ALA A 2 -11.98 -11.68 28.32
CA ALA A 2 -12.72 -10.87 27.37
C ALA A 2 -13.82 -10.13 28.14
N ASP A 3 -13.64 -8.82 28.32
CA ASP A 3 -14.64 -8.00 28.99
C ASP A 3 -15.88 -7.97 28.08
N SER A 4 -17.00 -8.48 28.58
CA SER A 4 -18.21 -8.62 27.78
C SER A 4 -18.73 -7.24 27.39
N ILE A 5 -19.12 -7.09 26.13
CA ILE A 5 -19.74 -5.86 25.63
C ILE A 5 -21.07 -5.67 26.37
N THR A 6 -21.22 -4.56 27.08
CA THR A 6 -22.43 -4.23 27.85
C THR A 6 -23.35 -3.29 27.07
N ASP A 7 -24.61 -3.17 27.48
CA ASP A 7 -25.53 -2.19 26.90
C ASP A 7 -25.10 -0.74 27.18
N ALA A 8 -24.41 -0.50 28.30
CA ALA A 8 -23.81 0.79 28.59
C ALA A 8 -22.72 1.17 27.56
N ASP A 9 -21.93 0.19 27.10
CA ASP A 9 -20.97 0.40 26.02
C ASP A 9 -21.66 0.78 24.70
N ARG A 10 -22.80 0.12 24.41
CA ARG A 10 -23.60 0.41 23.21
C ARG A 10 -24.16 1.83 23.23
N GLU A 11 -24.70 2.27 24.37
CA GLU A 11 -25.26 3.61 24.54
C GLU A 11 -24.18 4.70 24.50
N ALA A 12 -23.03 4.45 25.13
CA ALA A 12 -21.88 5.36 25.07
C ALA A 12 -21.37 5.54 23.64
N VAL A 13 -21.20 4.44 22.88
CA VAL A 13 -20.80 4.51 21.46
C VAL A 13 -21.83 5.28 20.62
N ARG A 14 -23.14 5.04 20.84
CA ARG A 14 -24.20 5.77 20.12
C ARG A 14 -24.13 7.27 20.38
N THR A 15 -24.03 7.67 21.65
CA THR A 15 -23.99 9.08 22.05
C THR A 15 -22.77 9.79 21.48
N LEU A 16 -21.59 9.20 21.65
CA LEU A 16 -20.34 9.79 21.19
C LEU A 16 -20.25 9.82 19.65
N HIS A 17 -20.87 8.86 18.96
CA HIS A 17 -20.99 8.89 17.49
C HIS A 17 -21.91 10.04 17.02
N ALA A 18 -23.04 10.26 17.70
CA ALA A 18 -23.93 11.38 17.42
C ALA A 18 -23.26 12.76 17.65
N GLU A 19 -22.32 12.85 18.59
CA GLU A 19 -21.44 14.00 18.79
C GLU A 19 -20.38 14.18 17.68
N GLY A 20 -20.30 13.26 16.72
CA GLY A 20 -19.34 13.30 15.61
C GLY A 20 -17.93 12.82 15.97
N LYS A 21 -17.74 12.15 17.12
CA LYS A 21 -16.41 11.67 17.52
C LYS A 21 -15.94 10.52 16.62
N SER A 22 -14.64 10.52 16.33
CA SER A 22 -14.01 9.41 15.59
C SER A 22 -13.95 8.13 16.43
N ARG A 23 -13.93 6.96 15.77
CA ARG A 23 -13.77 5.64 16.44
C ARG A 23 -12.65 5.63 17.49
N ASN A 24 -11.50 6.22 17.20
CA ASN A 24 -10.36 6.22 18.12
C ASN A 24 -10.58 7.17 19.32
N ALA A 25 -11.32 8.26 19.14
CA ALA A 25 -11.72 9.12 20.25
C ALA A 25 -12.69 8.38 21.18
N ILE A 26 -13.70 7.71 20.60
CA ILE A 26 -14.64 6.87 21.35
C ILE A 26 -13.90 5.76 22.11
N ALA A 27 -12.94 5.08 21.48
CA ALA A 27 -12.13 4.04 22.13
C ALA A 27 -11.37 4.56 23.36
N ARG A 28 -10.79 5.77 23.27
CA ARG A 28 -10.09 6.41 24.39
C ARG A 28 -11.04 6.79 25.52
N GLU A 29 -12.21 7.30 25.17
CA GLU A 29 -13.19 7.81 26.15
C GLU A 29 -13.95 6.70 26.86
N THR A 30 -14.25 5.61 26.15
CA THR A 30 -14.92 4.42 26.71
C THR A 30 -13.95 3.43 27.35
N GLY A 31 -12.63 3.60 27.15
CA GLY A 31 -11.61 2.63 27.57
C GLY A 31 -11.69 1.29 26.81
N ARG A 32 -12.48 1.22 25.72
CA ARG A 32 -12.64 0.01 24.91
C ARG A 32 -11.66 -0.02 23.74
N ALA A 33 -11.26 -1.23 23.34
CA ALA A 33 -10.46 -1.41 22.14
C ALA A 33 -11.21 -0.86 20.91
N ALA A 34 -10.47 -0.26 19.97
CA ALA A 34 -11.05 0.29 18.74
C ALA A 34 -11.83 -0.76 17.91
N ALA A 35 -11.40 -2.03 17.96
CA ALA A 35 -12.11 -3.14 17.33
C ALA A 35 -13.49 -3.39 17.96
N THR A 36 -13.58 -3.29 19.30
CA THR A 36 -14.85 -3.40 20.04
C THR A 36 -15.80 -2.26 19.68
N VAL A 37 -15.29 -1.03 19.61
CA VAL A 37 -16.09 0.13 19.17
C VAL A 37 -16.59 -0.05 17.74
N SER A 38 -15.75 -0.54 16.82
CA SER A 38 -16.16 -0.86 15.45
C SER A 38 -17.26 -1.93 15.41
N LYS A 39 -17.16 -2.98 16.24
CA LYS A 39 -18.19 -4.02 16.34
C LYS A 39 -19.52 -3.46 16.85
N ILE A 40 -19.49 -2.65 17.91
CA ILE A 40 -20.69 -2.00 18.45
C ILE A 40 -21.32 -1.05 17.42
N ALA A 41 -20.51 -0.24 16.74
CA ALA A 41 -21.00 0.65 15.69
C ALA A 41 -21.68 -0.12 14.55
N ALA A 42 -21.10 -1.25 14.13
CA ALA A 42 -21.71 -2.12 13.12
C ALA A 42 -23.05 -2.71 13.59
N ASP A 43 -23.12 -3.23 14.82
CA ASP A 43 -24.37 -3.75 15.42
C ASP A 43 -25.46 -2.67 15.49
N LEU A 44 -25.07 -1.40 15.65
CA LEU A 44 -25.96 -0.24 15.73
C LEU A 44 -26.25 0.43 14.37
N GLY A 45 -25.65 -0.05 13.27
CA GLY A 45 -25.78 0.56 11.95
C GLY A 45 -25.11 1.93 11.80
N LEU A 46 -24.13 2.25 12.64
CA LEU A 46 -23.43 3.54 12.67
C LEU A 46 -22.19 3.50 11.75
N ALA A 47 -22.10 4.46 10.82
CA ALA A 47 -20.96 4.60 9.92
C ALA A 47 -20.02 5.73 10.35
N PHE A 48 -18.71 5.49 10.36
CA PHE A 48 -17.71 6.53 10.57
C PHE A 48 -17.30 7.15 9.22
N SER A 49 -17.61 8.43 9.02
CA SER A 49 -17.33 9.18 7.78
C SER A 49 -15.82 9.36 7.48
N GLY A 50 -14.95 9.19 8.48
CA GLY A 50 -13.50 9.35 8.32
C GLY A 50 -12.80 8.21 7.56
N GLY A 51 -13.39 7.01 7.50
CA GLY A 51 -12.75 5.82 6.92
C GLY A 51 -12.46 5.96 5.42
N ALA A 52 -13.43 6.43 4.64
CA ALA A 52 -13.29 6.61 3.20
C ALA A 52 -12.19 7.64 2.85
N ARG A 53 -12.13 8.76 3.60
CA ARG A 53 -11.09 9.78 3.42
C ARG A 53 -9.69 9.26 3.75
N VAL A 54 -9.54 8.48 4.82
CA VAL A 54 -8.26 7.89 5.22
C VAL A 54 -7.82 6.81 4.24
N ALA A 55 -8.75 5.99 3.73
CA ALA A 55 -8.48 5.00 2.70
C ALA A 55 -7.99 5.67 1.40
N ALA A 56 -8.72 6.67 0.90
CA ALA A 56 -8.32 7.42 -0.29
C ALA A 56 -6.94 8.09 -0.12
N ALA A 57 -6.68 8.71 1.04
CA ALA A 57 -5.37 9.31 1.33
C ALA A 57 -4.24 8.26 1.42
N THR A 58 -4.56 7.05 1.89
CA THR A 58 -3.61 5.94 1.97
C THR A 58 -3.29 5.39 0.58
N GLU A 59 -4.30 5.19 -0.27
CA GLU A 59 -4.10 4.77 -1.65
C GLU A 59 -3.33 5.81 -2.46
N ALA A 60 -3.66 7.10 -2.30
CA ALA A 60 -2.89 8.18 -2.93
C ALA A 60 -1.41 8.14 -2.51
N ARG A 61 -1.12 8.01 -1.21
CA ARG A 61 0.27 7.87 -0.71
C ARG A 61 0.97 6.62 -1.24
N ARG A 62 0.25 5.52 -1.46
CA ARG A 62 0.81 4.30 -2.06
C ARG A 62 1.15 4.52 -3.53
N ALA A 63 0.26 5.15 -4.29
CA ALA A 63 0.52 5.52 -5.68
C ALA A 63 1.74 6.46 -5.79
N ASP A 64 1.78 7.52 -4.98
CA ASP A 64 2.92 8.44 -4.93
C ASP A 64 4.23 7.76 -4.54
N ALA A 65 4.18 6.77 -3.64
CA ALA A 65 5.35 5.99 -3.26
C ALA A 65 5.79 5.03 -4.37
N ALA A 66 4.85 4.47 -5.14
CA ALA A 66 5.16 3.63 -6.30
C ALA A 66 5.85 4.46 -7.39
N ALA A 67 5.28 5.61 -7.76
CA ALA A 67 5.85 6.51 -8.77
C ALA A 67 7.26 6.97 -8.39
N ARG A 68 7.49 7.34 -7.12
CA ARG A 68 8.84 7.73 -6.66
C ARG A 68 9.85 6.59 -6.69
N ARG A 69 9.42 5.34 -6.52
CA ARG A 69 10.32 4.17 -6.65
C ARG A 69 10.66 3.93 -8.11
N GLU A 70 9.69 4.03 -9.01
CA GLU A 70 9.94 3.91 -10.45
C GLU A 70 10.96 4.95 -10.92
N GLN A 71 10.74 6.23 -10.57
CA GLN A 71 11.69 7.30 -10.86
C GLN A 71 13.09 7.01 -10.31
N LEU A 72 13.19 6.54 -9.06
CA LEU A 72 14.49 6.22 -8.46
C LEU A 72 15.18 5.04 -9.17
N ALA A 73 14.42 4.07 -9.69
CA ALA A 73 14.99 2.97 -10.45
C ALA A 73 15.56 3.46 -11.78
N ASP A 74 14.84 4.35 -12.47
CA ASP A 74 15.29 4.94 -13.74
C ASP A 74 16.53 5.81 -13.54
N ASP A 75 16.50 6.71 -12.55
CA ASP A 75 17.65 7.57 -12.20
C ASP A 75 18.90 6.75 -11.86
N ALA A 76 18.72 5.62 -11.15
CA ALA A 76 19.82 4.71 -10.83
C ALA A 76 20.38 4.00 -12.07
N LEU A 77 19.52 3.60 -13.02
CA LEU A 77 19.96 2.99 -14.27
C LEU A 77 20.71 3.99 -15.15
N ASP A 78 20.18 5.20 -15.32
CA ASP A 78 20.81 6.28 -16.07
C ASP A 78 22.16 6.65 -15.46
N GLY A 79 22.21 6.76 -14.13
CA GLY A 79 23.45 6.99 -13.40
C GLY A 79 24.47 5.86 -13.65
N ALA A 80 24.04 4.59 -13.62
CA ALA A 80 24.91 3.45 -13.87
C ALA A 80 25.50 3.50 -15.29
N LEU A 81 24.67 3.77 -16.31
CA LEU A 81 25.09 3.91 -17.71
C LEU A 81 26.11 5.05 -17.87
N ALA A 82 25.86 6.21 -17.25
CA ALA A 82 26.80 7.33 -17.28
C ALA A 82 28.15 6.98 -16.65
N GLN A 83 28.18 6.15 -15.61
CA GLN A 83 29.46 5.67 -15.04
C GLN A 83 30.15 4.67 -15.98
N VAL A 84 29.41 3.79 -16.66
CA VAL A 84 29.98 2.85 -17.65
C VAL A 84 30.65 3.61 -18.80
N GLU A 85 30.03 4.68 -19.29
CA GLU A 85 30.63 5.54 -20.31
C GLU A 85 31.95 6.16 -19.83
N ARG A 86 32.00 6.63 -18.57
CA ARG A 86 33.22 7.18 -17.96
C ARG A 86 34.36 6.16 -17.84
N VAL A 87 34.06 4.88 -17.66
CA VAL A 87 35.09 3.82 -17.64
C VAL A 87 35.86 3.79 -18.96
N GLY A 88 35.17 3.99 -20.10
CA GLY A 88 35.78 3.93 -21.44
C GLY A 88 36.71 5.09 -21.75
N VAL A 89 36.59 6.22 -21.04
CA VAL A 89 37.37 7.44 -21.25
C VAL A 89 38.24 7.81 -20.05
N ALA A 90 38.40 6.91 -19.09
CA ALA A 90 39.14 7.19 -17.86
C ALA A 90 40.65 7.42 -18.11
N ASP A 91 41.19 8.48 -17.51
CA ASP A 91 42.61 8.85 -17.62
C ASP A 91 43.54 7.90 -16.85
N SER A 92 43.00 7.13 -15.90
CA SER A 92 43.77 6.18 -15.10
C SER A 92 43.00 4.90 -14.78
N ALA A 93 43.77 3.84 -14.50
CA ALA A 93 43.21 2.58 -14.01
C ALA A 93 42.54 2.71 -12.64
N ARG A 94 42.84 3.76 -11.86
CA ARG A 94 42.15 4.04 -10.60
C ARG A 94 40.76 4.60 -10.90
N ASP A 95 40.67 5.63 -11.72
CA ASP A 95 39.40 6.27 -12.06
C ASP A 95 38.45 5.29 -12.76
N ALA A 96 38.97 4.47 -13.67
CA ALA A 96 38.21 3.40 -14.31
C ALA A 96 37.59 2.43 -13.29
N ARG A 97 38.33 2.07 -12.22
CA ARG A 97 37.81 1.19 -11.16
C ARG A 97 36.77 1.89 -10.30
N ASP A 98 36.97 3.17 -9.98
CA ASP A 98 36.04 3.94 -9.16
C ASP A 98 34.70 4.12 -9.92
N TYR A 99 34.74 4.46 -11.20
CA TYR A 99 33.55 4.52 -12.06
C TYR A 99 32.85 3.16 -12.20
N ALA A 100 33.60 2.08 -12.44
CA ALA A 100 33.02 0.74 -12.49
C ALA A 100 32.37 0.32 -11.17
N THR A 101 32.96 0.72 -10.03
CA THR A 101 32.40 0.47 -8.70
C THR A 101 31.10 1.25 -8.49
N ALA A 102 31.07 2.53 -8.89
CA ALA A 102 29.87 3.34 -8.83
C ALA A 102 28.75 2.80 -9.75
N ALA A 103 29.09 2.38 -10.97
CA ALA A 103 28.16 1.75 -11.91
C ALA A 103 27.51 0.51 -11.28
N ARG A 104 28.32 -0.37 -10.67
CA ARG A 104 27.83 -1.55 -9.98
C ARG A 104 26.86 -1.20 -8.85
N ALA A 105 27.23 -0.24 -7.99
CA ALA A 105 26.39 0.15 -6.86
C ALA A 105 25.02 0.69 -7.32
N LEU A 106 24.99 1.48 -8.40
CA LEU A 106 23.77 2.02 -8.98
C LEU A 106 22.90 0.93 -9.62
N THR A 107 23.50 -0.03 -10.32
CA THR A 107 22.77 -1.22 -10.83
C THR A 107 22.16 -2.05 -9.69
N GLU A 108 22.87 -2.21 -8.57
CA GLU A 108 22.31 -2.90 -7.39
C GLU A 108 21.13 -2.14 -6.79
N VAL A 109 21.17 -0.79 -6.77
CA VAL A 109 20.03 0.04 -6.34
C VAL A 109 18.85 -0.13 -7.29
N HIS A 110 19.06 0.00 -8.60
CA HIS A 110 18.03 -0.21 -9.61
C HIS A 110 17.33 -1.58 -9.42
N ALA A 111 18.12 -2.65 -9.31
CA ALA A 111 17.58 -4.01 -9.14
C ALA A 111 16.70 -4.15 -7.88
N LYS A 112 17.16 -3.62 -6.75
CA LYS A 112 16.42 -3.65 -5.46
C LYS A 112 15.14 -2.83 -5.52
N VAL A 113 15.19 -1.63 -6.12
CA VAL A 113 14.01 -0.76 -6.21
C VAL A 113 12.98 -1.33 -7.19
N ALA A 114 13.42 -1.88 -8.32
CA ALA A 114 12.55 -2.57 -9.28
C ALA A 114 11.89 -3.81 -8.66
N GLU A 115 12.61 -4.57 -7.83
CA GLU A 115 12.03 -5.70 -7.08
C GLU A 115 10.99 -5.25 -6.05
N LEU A 116 11.27 -4.16 -5.33
CA LEU A 116 10.31 -3.58 -4.39
C LEU A 116 9.05 -3.08 -5.11
N ALA A 117 9.19 -2.52 -6.31
CA ALA A 117 8.06 -2.08 -7.12
C ALA A 117 7.16 -3.27 -7.52
N ARG A 118 7.75 -4.38 -8.00
CA ARG A 118 7.01 -5.61 -8.35
C ARG A 118 6.23 -6.18 -7.17
N THR A 119 6.85 -6.26 -6.00
CA THR A 119 6.23 -6.83 -4.79
C THR A 119 5.18 -5.90 -4.16
N SER A 120 5.36 -4.59 -4.29
CA SER A 120 4.39 -3.60 -3.77
C SER A 120 3.12 -3.50 -4.63
N GLY A 121 3.21 -3.74 -5.94
CA GLY A 121 2.05 -3.74 -6.84
C GLY A 121 1.11 -4.93 -6.65
N THR A 122 1.63 -6.07 -6.19
CA THR A 122 0.84 -7.29 -5.93
C THR A 122 0.24 -7.35 -4.52
N GLY A 123 0.45 -6.33 -3.69
CA GLY A 123 0.12 -6.34 -2.26
C GLY A 123 -1.37 -6.18 -1.92
N SER A 124 -2.27 -6.05 -2.90
CA SER A 124 -3.71 -6.14 -2.64
C SER A 124 -4.14 -7.61 -2.56
N THR A 125 -3.85 -8.24 -1.42
CA THR A 125 -4.43 -9.55 -1.08
C THR A 125 -5.96 -9.49 -1.17
N GLY A 126 -6.57 -8.32 -0.94
CA GLY A 126 -8.00 -8.09 -1.12
C GLY A 126 -8.45 -8.11 -2.59
N GLY A 127 -7.72 -7.46 -3.50
CA GLY A 127 -8.02 -7.43 -4.93
C GLY A 127 -7.92 -8.82 -5.56
N SER A 128 -6.81 -9.53 -5.30
CA SER A 128 -6.62 -10.89 -5.83
C SER A 128 -7.60 -11.93 -5.27
N MET A 129 -8.11 -11.74 -4.04
CA MET A 129 -9.20 -12.58 -3.52
C MET A 129 -10.56 -12.22 -4.14
N LEU A 130 -10.81 -10.94 -4.41
CA LEU A 130 -12.03 -10.49 -5.08
C LEU A 130 -12.05 -10.88 -6.56
N ASP A 131 -10.92 -10.83 -7.26
CA ASP A 131 -10.80 -11.28 -8.64
C ASP A 131 -11.01 -12.81 -8.74
N ARG A 132 -10.42 -13.59 -7.84
CA ARG A 132 -10.69 -15.04 -7.76
C ARG A 132 -12.13 -15.36 -7.38
N LEU A 133 -12.75 -14.54 -6.53
CA LEU A 133 -14.16 -14.70 -6.17
C LEU A 133 -15.07 -14.31 -7.34
N ALA A 134 -14.72 -13.27 -8.10
CA ALA A 134 -15.41 -12.85 -9.30
C ALA A 134 -15.34 -13.94 -10.39
N ASP A 135 -14.15 -14.49 -10.65
CA ASP A 135 -13.98 -15.64 -11.56
C ASP A 135 -14.78 -16.87 -11.10
N ALA A 136 -14.83 -17.14 -9.79
CA ALA A 136 -15.59 -18.25 -9.23
C ALA A 136 -17.12 -18.05 -9.29
N LEU A 137 -17.60 -16.80 -9.26
CA LEU A 137 -19.03 -16.47 -9.29
C LEU A 137 -19.56 -16.24 -10.70
N LEU A 138 -18.76 -15.67 -11.59
CA LEU A 138 -19.14 -15.32 -12.97
C LEU A 138 -18.74 -16.40 -13.97
N GLY A 139 -17.87 -17.34 -13.57
CA GLY A 139 -17.19 -18.26 -14.47
C GLY A 139 -16.15 -17.52 -15.34
N PRO A 140 -15.23 -18.25 -16.00
CA PRO A 140 -14.35 -17.61 -16.96
C PRO A 140 -15.23 -16.91 -18.00
N THR A 141 -15.09 -15.60 -18.13
CA THR A 141 -15.68 -14.85 -19.25
C THR A 141 -14.97 -15.35 -20.51
N GLY A 142 -15.51 -16.42 -21.08
CA GLY A 142 -15.08 -16.95 -22.36
C GLY A 142 -15.42 -15.93 -23.43
N ASP A 143 -14.47 -15.05 -23.71
CA ASP A 143 -14.35 -14.43 -25.03
C ASP A 143 -13.82 -15.50 -26.00
N ASP A 144 -14.68 -16.47 -26.31
CA ASP A 144 -14.51 -17.41 -27.40
C ASP A 144 -15.90 -17.65 -28.03
N ALA A 145 -16.41 -16.65 -28.76
CA ALA A 145 -17.43 -16.87 -29.78
C ALA A 145 -17.52 -15.72 -30.79
N ASP A 146 -17.52 -16.14 -32.06
CA ASP A 146 -17.80 -15.45 -33.33
C ASP A 146 -16.66 -14.62 -33.96
N GLY A 147 -16.17 -14.92 -35.16
CA GLY A 147 -16.61 -15.89 -36.17
C GLY A 147 -16.18 -15.42 -37.57
N GLY A 148 -15.72 -16.33 -38.43
CA GLY A 148 -15.41 -16.08 -39.84
C GLY A 148 -14.21 -16.85 -40.37
#